data_AF-A0A812PC41-F1
#
_entry.id   AF-A0A812PC41-F1
#
_cell.length_a   1.000
_cell.length_b   1.000
_cell.length_c   1.000
_cell.angle_alpha   90.00
_cell.angle_beta   90.00
_cell.angle_gamma   90.00
#
_symmetry.space_group_name_H-M   'P 1'
#
loop_
_entity.id
_entity.type
_entity.pdbx_description
1 polymer ?
#
loop_
_entity_poly.entity_id
_entity_poly.type
_entity_poly.pdbx_seq_one_letter_code
_entity_poly.pdbx_strand_id
1 'polypeptide(L)'
;MRDDRVVVRKMPVVLPHELVPELAKKGLLPDVNIREFWEHAEATGVEWGQAHPAIGRKAHRPMGLYGDDAQYNQQAEKLVIVTLSDILSPETHSMSSRWPLFVLRDATCLHTPQIKLYVMASCWLEIPGYTKLRH
;
A
#
# COMPACT_ATOMS: atom_id res chain seq x y z
N MET A 1 5.56 7.40 -26.00
CA MET A 1 4.78 8.65 -25.91
C MET A 1 3.68 8.43 -24.88
N ARG A 2 3.82 8.98 -23.66
CA ARG A 2 2.74 9.08 -22.68
C ARG A 2 2.54 10.57 -22.45
N ASP A 3 1.42 11.10 -22.90
CA ASP A 3 0.88 12.29 -22.28
C ASP A 3 -0.64 12.33 -22.39
N ASP A 4 -1.20 13.00 -21.39
CA ASP A 4 -2.50 13.64 -21.34
C ASP A 4 -3.73 12.74 -21.21
N ARG A 5 -4.26 12.68 -19.98
CA ARG A 5 -5.41 13.54 -19.63
C ARG A 5 -5.89 13.35 -18.19
N VAL A 6 -6.17 14.51 -17.60
CA VAL A 6 -6.97 14.79 -16.41
C VAL A 6 -6.68 13.95 -15.16
N VAL A 7 -5.93 14.60 -14.28
CA VAL A 7 -5.97 14.41 -12.83
C VAL A 7 -6.89 15.49 -12.26
N VAL A 8 -8.04 15.08 -11.70
CA VAL A 8 -8.81 15.89 -10.76
C VAL A 8 -8.92 15.08 -9.47
N ARG A 9 -8.47 15.65 -8.36
CA ARG A 9 -8.59 15.09 -7.00
C ARG A 9 -9.39 16.06 -6.14
N LYS A 10 -10.61 15.68 -5.76
CA LYS A 10 -11.28 16.24 -4.57
C LYS A 10 -11.31 15.10 -3.54
N MET A 11 -10.88 15.41 -2.31
CA MET A 11 -10.43 14.54 -1.20
C MET A 11 -8.90 14.35 -1.16
N PRO A 12 -8.28 14.31 0.03
CA PRO A 12 -6.85 14.04 0.19
C PRO A 12 -6.53 12.63 -0.30
N VAL A 13 -5.64 12.54 -1.30
CA VAL A 13 -5.12 11.28 -1.84
C VAL A 13 -3.61 11.36 -1.88
N VAL A 14 -2.95 10.39 -1.28
CA VAL A 14 -1.50 10.17 -1.34
C VAL A 14 -1.27 8.85 -2.08
N LEU A 15 -0.52 8.88 -3.17
CA LEU A 15 -0.19 7.67 -3.91
C LEU A 15 0.96 6.90 -3.25
N PRO A 16 1.03 5.57 -3.42
CA PRO A 16 2.14 4.77 -2.88
C PRO A 16 3.53 5.28 -3.29
N HIS A 17 3.68 5.75 -4.54
CA HIS A 17 4.96 6.28 -5.02
C HIS A 17 5.32 7.66 -4.47
N GLU A 18 4.35 8.39 -3.90
CA GLU A 18 4.58 9.65 -3.17
C GLU A 18 4.88 9.35 -1.69
N LEU A 19 4.14 8.39 -1.11
CA LEU A 19 4.21 8.03 0.31
C LEU A 19 5.50 7.29 0.67
N VAL A 20 5.81 6.19 -0.03
CA VAL A 20 6.89 5.26 0.37
C VAL A 20 8.27 5.95 0.41
N PRO A 21 8.67 6.76 -0.58
CA PRO A 21 9.94 7.49 -0.51
C PRO A 21 10.00 8.47 0.67
N GLU A 22 8.89 9.14 0.98
CA GLU A 22 8.82 10.07 2.12
C GLU A 22 8.92 9.33 3.48
N LEU A 23 8.30 8.15 3.60
CA LEU A 23 8.46 7.30 4.78
C LEU A 23 9.93 6.84 4.94
N ALA A 24 10.57 6.40 3.84
CA ALA A 24 11.96 6.01 3.85
C ALA A 24 12.89 7.16 4.26
N LYS A 25 12.69 8.35 3.67
CA LYS A 25 13.45 9.57 3.98
C LYS A 25 13.35 9.98 5.45
N LYS A 26 12.19 9.77 6.07
CA LYS A 26 11.95 10.07 7.48
C LYS A 26 12.38 8.96 8.45
N GLY A 27 12.92 7.84 7.94
CA GLY A 27 13.28 6.70 8.77
C GLY A 27 12.06 6.01 9.41
N LEU A 28 10.88 6.14 8.80
CA LEU A 28 9.63 5.54 9.30
C LEU A 28 9.39 4.12 8.76
N LEU A 29 10.18 3.68 7.77
CA LEU A 29 10.19 2.28 7.35
C LEU A 29 11.22 1.52 8.19
N PRO A 30 10.82 0.44 8.88
CA PRO A 30 11.77 -0.33 9.67
C PRO A 30 12.82 -1.01 8.78
N ASP A 31 14.01 -1.23 9.31
CA ASP A 31 14.97 -2.11 8.65
C ASP A 31 14.50 -3.56 8.80
N VAL A 32 14.23 -4.24 7.69
CA VAL A 32 13.62 -5.58 7.67
C VAL A 32 14.36 -6.46 6.68
N ASN A 33 14.37 -7.77 6.95
CA ASN A 33 14.99 -8.74 6.07
C ASN A 33 14.07 -9.11 4.89
N ILE A 34 14.01 -8.23 3.90
CA ILE A 34 13.21 -8.43 2.67
C ILE A 34 13.58 -9.74 1.97
N ARG A 35 14.86 -10.12 2.01
CA ARG A 35 15.37 -11.31 1.35
C ARG A 35 14.79 -12.59 1.95
N GLU A 36 14.74 -12.67 3.27
CA GLU A 36 14.18 -13.83 3.99
C GLU A 36 12.71 -14.05 3.66
N PHE A 37 11.91 -12.97 3.53
CA PHE A 37 10.52 -13.07 3.09
C PHE A 37 10.41 -13.72 1.70
N TRP A 38 11.19 -13.25 0.73
CA TRP A 38 11.15 -13.80 -0.63
C TRP A 38 11.74 -15.21 -0.72
N GLU A 39 12.78 -15.52 0.06
CA GLU A 39 13.32 -16.89 0.17
C GLU A 39 12.29 -17.85 0.75
N HIS A 40 11.52 -17.40 1.75
CA HIS A 40 10.42 -18.19 2.29
C HIS A 40 9.28 -18.40 1.27
N ALA A 41 8.87 -17.35 0.56
CA ALA A 41 7.87 -17.46 -0.51
C ALA A 41 8.33 -18.38 -1.65
N GLU A 42 9.62 -18.35 -1.98
CA GLU A 42 10.23 -19.23 -2.96
C GLU A 42 10.20 -20.70 -2.48
N ALA A 43 10.67 -20.94 -1.26
CA ALA A 43 10.79 -22.28 -0.68
C ALA A 43 9.43 -22.96 -0.45
N THR A 44 8.40 -22.19 -0.11
CA THR A 44 7.03 -22.69 0.08
C THR A 44 6.30 -22.97 -1.23
N GLY A 45 6.81 -22.48 -2.37
CA GLY A 45 6.18 -22.70 -3.67
C GLY A 45 4.83 -22.00 -3.83
N VAL A 46 4.55 -20.92 -3.07
CA VAL A 46 3.29 -20.19 -3.18
C VAL A 46 3.15 -19.56 -4.58
N GLU A 47 2.07 -19.87 -5.28
CA GLU A 47 1.88 -19.54 -6.70
C GLU A 47 2.11 -18.05 -7.01
N TRP A 48 1.53 -17.16 -6.19
CA TRP A 48 1.69 -15.71 -6.36
C TRP A 48 3.13 -15.25 -6.17
N GLY A 49 3.90 -15.91 -5.29
CA GLY A 49 5.30 -15.59 -5.03
C GLY A 49 6.19 -16.00 -6.20
N GLN A 50 5.91 -17.15 -6.81
CA GLN A 50 6.63 -17.65 -7.98
C GLN A 50 6.41 -16.78 -9.23
N ALA A 51 5.20 -16.24 -9.39
CA ALA A 51 4.86 -15.34 -10.50
C ALA A 51 5.38 -13.90 -10.30
N HIS A 52 5.91 -13.60 -9.13
CA HIS A 52 6.25 -12.24 -8.73
C HIS A 52 7.58 -11.76 -9.34
N PRO A 53 7.68 -10.55 -9.92
CA PRO A 53 8.94 -10.04 -10.51
C PRO A 53 10.11 -9.98 -9.52
N ALA A 54 9.82 -9.83 -8.23
CA ALA A 54 10.82 -9.79 -7.18
C ALA A 54 11.43 -11.15 -6.83
N ILE A 55 10.90 -12.29 -7.30
CA ILE A 55 11.42 -13.61 -6.89
C ILE A 55 12.92 -13.76 -7.26
N GLY A 56 13.31 -13.26 -8.44
CA GLY A 56 14.71 -13.33 -8.91
C GLY A 56 15.64 -12.28 -8.28
N ARG A 57 15.11 -11.12 -7.88
CA ARG A 57 15.93 -10.00 -7.33
C ARG A 57 15.91 -9.92 -5.81
N LYS A 58 14.86 -10.43 -5.17
CA LYS A 58 14.59 -10.43 -3.72
C LYS A 58 14.73 -9.05 -3.08
N ALA A 59 14.41 -8.01 -3.85
CA ALA A 59 14.69 -6.61 -3.50
C ALA A 59 13.44 -5.75 -3.27
N HIS A 60 12.24 -6.24 -3.61
CA HIS A 60 11.02 -5.46 -3.46
C HIS A 60 10.50 -5.59 -2.04
N ARG A 61 10.27 -4.47 -1.35
CA ARG A 61 9.64 -4.48 -0.03
C ARG A 61 8.17 -4.89 -0.17
N PRO A 62 7.70 -5.96 0.50
CA PRO A 62 6.30 -6.35 0.43
C PRO A 62 5.44 -5.36 1.21
N MET A 63 4.44 -4.78 0.54
CA MET A 63 3.49 -3.83 1.12
C MET A 63 2.07 -4.38 1.00
N GLY A 64 1.27 -4.19 2.04
CA GLY A 64 -0.13 -4.58 2.10
C GLY A 64 -1.04 -3.40 1.74
N LEU A 65 -2.17 -3.70 1.09
CA LEU A 65 -3.27 -2.74 0.94
C LEU A 65 -4.45 -3.25 1.77
N TYR A 66 -5.01 -2.37 2.59
CA TYR A 66 -6.15 -2.69 3.43
C TYR A 66 -7.21 -1.59 3.31
N GLY A 67 -8.45 -2.01 3.10
CA GLY A 67 -9.61 -1.12 3.04
C GLY A 67 -10.61 -1.48 4.13
N ASP A 68 -11.22 -0.46 4.73
CA ASP A 68 -12.29 -0.62 5.73
C ASP A 68 -13.38 0.43 5.51
N ASP A 69 -14.62 0.15 5.92
CA ASP A 69 -15.73 1.10 5.88
C ASP A 69 -16.43 1.24 7.23
N ALA A 70 -16.80 2.48 7.58
CA ALA A 70 -17.50 2.80 8.81
C ALA A 70 -18.67 3.74 8.54
N GLN A 71 -19.81 3.47 9.18
CA GLN A 71 -20.89 4.44 9.27
C GLN A 71 -20.51 5.50 10.32
N TYR A 72 -20.47 6.77 9.93
CA TYR A 72 -20.00 7.84 10.84
C TYR A 72 -21.11 8.77 11.36
N ASN A 73 -22.36 8.59 10.92
CA ASN A 73 -23.51 9.31 11.47
C ASN A 73 -24.82 8.52 11.45
N GLN A 74 -25.87 9.10 12.07
CA GLN A 74 -27.20 8.49 12.16
C GLN A 74 -27.92 8.43 10.81
N GLN A 75 -27.50 9.25 9.84
CA GLN A 75 -28.02 9.28 8.48
C GLN A 75 -27.45 8.16 7.60
N ALA A 76 -26.68 7.22 8.18
CA ALA A 76 -26.05 6.10 7.50
C ALA A 76 -25.07 6.50 6.38
N GLU A 77 -24.47 7.70 6.49
CA GLU A 77 -23.35 8.07 5.62
C GLU A 77 -22.13 7.19 5.92
N LYS A 78 -21.41 6.79 4.87
CA LYS A 78 -20.25 5.89 4.97
C LYS A 78 -18.94 6.61 4.76
N LEU A 79 -17.94 6.16 5.49
CA LEU A 79 -16.53 6.52 5.34
C LEU A 79 -15.77 5.27 4.93
N VAL A 80 -15.12 5.29 3.77
CA VAL A 80 -14.22 4.21 3.34
C VAL A 80 -12.80 4.72 3.45
N ILE A 81 -11.93 3.99 4.14
CA ILE A 81 -10.51 4.28 4.24
C ILE A 81 -9.71 3.21 3.51
N VAL A 82 -8.73 3.63 2.71
CA VAL A 82 -7.74 2.71 2.14
C VAL A 82 -6.38 3.08 2.70
N THR A 83 -5.68 2.08 3.22
CA THR A 83 -4.38 2.19 3.85
C THR A 83 -3.35 1.34 3.14
N LEU A 84 -2.11 1.80 3.14
CA LEU A 84 -0.93 1.02 2.82
C LEU A 84 -0.30 0.57 4.13
N SER A 85 0.14 -0.68 4.20
CA SER A 85 0.81 -1.22 5.39
C SER A 85 2.12 -1.88 5.04
N ASP A 86 3.04 -1.88 5.97
CA ASP A 86 4.27 -2.67 5.85
C ASP A 86 4.05 -4.07 6.42
N ILE A 87 4.17 -5.09 5.57
CA ILE A 87 3.91 -6.49 5.95
C ILE A 87 4.99 -7.03 6.89
N LEU A 88 6.20 -6.47 6.82
CA LEU A 88 7.34 -6.91 7.61
C LEU A 88 7.56 -6.05 8.86
N SER A 89 6.66 -5.10 9.13
CA SER A 89 6.76 -4.28 10.32
C SER A 89 6.68 -5.15 11.58
N PRO A 90 7.64 -5.05 12.51
CA PRO A 90 7.59 -5.76 13.78
C PRO A 90 6.53 -5.19 14.73
N GLU A 91 6.03 -3.98 14.43
CA GLU A 91 5.00 -3.30 15.19
C GLU A 91 3.69 -4.08 15.19
N THR A 92 3.19 -4.42 16.38
CA THR A 92 1.90 -5.10 16.57
C THR A 92 0.71 -4.14 16.44
N HIS A 93 0.94 -2.84 16.66
CA HIS A 93 -0.09 -1.84 16.57
C HIS A 93 -0.35 -1.44 15.12
N SER A 94 -1.57 -1.65 14.65
CA SER A 94 -1.98 -1.28 13.30
C SER A 94 -1.78 0.21 12.99
N MET A 95 -1.81 1.08 14.01
CA MET A 95 -1.61 2.52 13.83
C MET A 95 -0.16 2.92 13.54
N SER A 96 0.84 2.12 13.94
CA SER A 96 2.25 2.41 13.66
C SER A 96 2.73 1.85 12.32
N SER A 97 2.00 0.89 11.74
CA SER A 97 2.36 0.22 10.49
C SER A 97 1.40 0.46 9.32
N ARG A 98 0.35 1.28 9.50
CA ARG A 98 -0.62 1.63 8.45
C ARG A 98 -0.65 3.12 8.18
N TRP A 99 -0.60 3.46 6.89
CA TRP A 99 -0.63 4.83 6.41
C TRP A 99 -1.83 5.02 5.49
N PRO A 100 -2.74 5.97 5.77
CA PRO A 100 -3.89 6.24 4.92
C PRO A 100 -3.43 6.75 3.55
N LEU A 101 -3.91 6.12 2.49
CA LEU A 101 -3.73 6.57 1.11
C LEU A 101 -4.82 7.56 0.75
N PHE A 102 -6.08 7.22 1.02
CA PHE A 102 -7.21 8.11 0.78
C PHE A 102 -8.43 7.70 1.60
N VAL A 103 -9.35 8.66 1.73
CA VAL A 103 -10.63 8.50 2.39
C VAL A 103 -11.73 8.92 1.43
N LEU A 104 -12.73 8.06 1.27
CA LEU A 104 -13.93 8.33 0.48
C LEU A 104 -15.10 8.54 1.45
N ARG A 105 -15.81 9.65 1.28
CA ARG A 105 -17.08 9.89 1.96
C ARG A 105 -18.18 9.58 0.97
N ASP A 106 -19.00 8.58 1.27
CA ASP A 106 -20.21 8.30 0.52
C ASP A 106 -21.39 8.96 1.25
N ALA A 107 -21.91 10.03 0.64
CA ALA A 107 -23.08 10.75 1.13
C ALA A 107 -24.41 10.11 0.69
N THR A 108 -24.37 9.02 -0.10
CA THR A 108 -25.58 8.43 -0.69
C THR A 108 -26.15 7.27 0.12
N CYS A 109 -27.03 7.62 1.06
CA CYS A 109 -28.20 6.79 1.31
C CYS A 109 -29.16 7.03 0.15
N LEU A 110 -29.08 6.27 -0.95
CA LEU A 110 -30.17 5.97 -1.90
C LEU A 110 -29.60 5.19 -3.11
N HIS A 111 -29.98 3.92 -3.22
CA HIS A 111 -29.90 3.07 -4.43
C HIS A 111 -28.53 2.99 -5.15
N THR A 112 -27.70 2.08 -4.66
CA THR A 112 -26.57 1.41 -5.34
C THR A 112 -25.64 2.26 -6.20
N PRO A 113 -24.50 2.69 -5.62
CA PRO A 113 -23.26 2.75 -6.36
C PRO A 113 -22.44 1.50 -6.03
N GLN A 114 -22.30 0.59 -7.00
CA GLN A 114 -21.19 -0.36 -6.96
C GLN A 114 -19.90 0.46 -7.09
N ILE A 115 -19.25 0.80 -5.98
CA ILE A 115 -17.87 1.28 -6.02
C ILE A 115 -17.02 0.09 -6.44
N LYS A 116 -16.83 -0.07 -7.75
CA LYS A 116 -15.86 -1.02 -8.31
C LYS A 116 -14.48 -0.39 -8.19
N LEU A 117 -13.85 -0.57 -7.03
CA LEU A 117 -12.46 -0.22 -6.85
C LEU A 117 -11.60 -1.28 -7.55
N TYR A 118 -11.21 -1.01 -8.79
CA TYR A 118 -10.21 -1.82 -9.49
C TYR A 118 -8.82 -1.45 -8.96
N VAL A 119 -8.43 -2.04 -7.83
CA VAL A 119 -7.05 -1.96 -7.37
C VAL A 119 -6.25 -2.98 -8.18
N MET A 120 -5.61 -2.52 -9.25
CA MET A 120 -4.53 -3.29 -9.87
C MET A 120 -3.32 -3.25 -8.93
N ALA A 121 -3.29 -4.20 -7.99
CA ALA A 121 -2.20 -4.35 -7.02
C ALA A 121 -0.97 -4.95 -7.71
N SER A 122 -0.17 -4.08 -8.31
CA SER A 122 1.23 -4.37 -8.62
C SER A 122 2.03 -3.06 -8.56
N CYS A 123 1.98 -2.37 -7.41
CA CYS A 123 2.89 -1.24 -7.16
C CYS A 123 4.28 -1.80 -6.82
N TRP A 124 5.05 -2.12 -7.87
CA TRP A 124 6.46 -2.44 -7.76
C TRP A 124 7.26 -1.14 -7.61
N LEU A 125 7.61 -0.77 -6.38
CA LEU A 125 8.58 0.29 -6.13
C LEU A 125 9.97 -0.33 -6.00
N GLU A 126 10.77 -0.23 -7.06
CA GLU A 126 12.21 -0.32 -6.95
C GLU A 126 12.68 0.96 -6.24
N ILE A 127 13.34 0.84 -5.08
CA ILE A 127 13.93 1.98 -4.37
C ILE A 127 15.39 2.10 -4.83
N PRO A 128 15.76 3.06 -5.70
CA PRO A 128 17.13 3.22 -6.13
C PRO A 128 17.93 3.87 -4.99
N GLY A 129 19.05 3.27 -4.58
CA GLY A 129 20.04 3.93 -3.71
C GLY A 129 20.17 3.42 -2.28
N TYR A 130 19.59 2.28 -1.90
CA TYR A 130 19.83 1.68 -0.57
C TYR A 130 21.23 1.07 -0.50
N THR A 131 22.24 1.90 -0.27
CA THR A 131 23.63 1.48 -0.02
C THR A 131 23.83 1.45 1.48
N LYS A 132 24.00 0.26 2.04
CA LYS A 132 24.23 -0.01 3.46
C LYS A 132 25.40 0.85 3.99
N LEU A 133 25.12 1.87 4.81
CA LEU A 133 26.13 2.48 5.66
C LEU A 133 26.43 1.48 6.79
N ARG A 134 27.55 0.78 6.68
CA ARG A 134 28.11 -0.04 7.76
C ARG A 134 28.76 0.92 8.77
N HIS A 135 28.30 0.86 10.02
CA HIS A 135 29.13 1.21 11.17
C HIS A 135 29.68 -0.08 11.78
#